data_AF-A0A1V6CDT3-F1
#
_entry.id   AF-A0A1V6CDT3-F1
#
_cell.length_a   1.000
_cell.length_b   1.000
_cell.length_c   1.000
_cell.angle_alpha   90.00
_cell.angle_beta   90.00
_cell.angle_gamma   90.00
#
_symmetry.space_group_name_H-M   'P 1'
#
loop_
_entity.id
_entity.type
_entity.pdbx_description
1 polymer ?
#
loop_
_entity_poly.entity_id
_entity_poly.type
_entity_poly.pdbx_seq_one_letter_code
_entity_poly.pdbx_strand_id
1 'polypeptide(L)'
;MLTIPILVFLIVLAPLAVGSVYIVTYSAAEFVIFSLLAVNIARSFIVNPRLSPVSGIPATSLQPQASAPGLFLPLLPLLIFLVFVLLQMVPLPASLLRSVSPNTYGLYEKLGLLSRYMPLSLSIHGTSVGFLKWAACGALFFIVASYRPAAPILEGQGWITILVVSVIFIGLVEALYGLYGYVNDPGALLWFTRTHGHYGHRVAGTYINPNHLAGLMNMTLPLTVAFFVFYAGSIRRGRHRADNLFIELATSKKAVLSYVLLFSIILMVLALIFSGSRMGQFSFLAAMAGTAILSAIRLAGKGQKRISAPLLLIVIGCISIGVLWGAWKGLDPVIERWGTADQAIMQSRGILWETTRPLVNDFPLTGTGLGTYELAYRSYQPESLGTAVYDHAHNDYLQVLAETGWIGFVLWLAFFVIFLARVIVRWVRNQDPYAVAIGAGGIAATMAILVHSFGEFNLQIPANALLLFIIMAITWRSV
;
A
#
# COMPACT_ATOMS: atom_id res chain seq x y z
N MET A 1 -8.54 -22.91 -9.49
CA MET A 1 -7.76 -22.39 -10.64
C MET A 1 -7.97 -20.89 -10.88
N LEU A 2 -9.17 -20.33 -10.72
CA LEU A 2 -9.45 -18.91 -11.03
C LEU A 2 -8.85 -17.83 -10.09
N THR A 3 -8.39 -18.18 -8.88
CA THR A 3 -7.93 -17.18 -7.89
C THR A 3 -6.76 -16.33 -8.37
N ILE A 4 -5.71 -16.95 -8.94
CA ILE A 4 -4.52 -16.22 -9.40
C ILE A 4 -4.85 -15.26 -10.55
N PRO A 5 -5.55 -15.67 -11.64
CA PRO A 5 -5.98 -14.74 -12.68
C PRO A 5 -6.78 -13.54 -12.16
N ILE A 6 -7.68 -13.75 -11.18
CA ILE A 6 -8.46 -12.65 -10.61
C ILE A 6 -7.58 -11.71 -9.77
N LEU A 7 -6.61 -12.24 -9.01
CA LEU A 7 -5.65 -11.41 -8.29
C LEU A 7 -4.78 -10.59 -9.24
N VAL A 8 -4.30 -11.17 -10.34
CA VAL A 8 -3.56 -10.46 -11.39
C VAL A 8 -4.42 -9.35 -12.00
N PHE A 9 -5.68 -9.65 -12.29
CA PHE A 9 -6.64 -8.66 -12.78
C PHE A 9 -6.81 -7.49 -11.80
N LEU A 10 -6.95 -7.75 -10.50
CA LEU A 10 -7.04 -6.70 -9.48
C LEU A 10 -5.76 -5.86 -9.38
N ILE A 11 -4.58 -6.49 -9.43
CA ILE A 11 -3.28 -5.79 -9.38
C ILE A 11 -3.13 -4.81 -10.55
N VAL A 12 -3.56 -5.22 -11.74
CA VAL A 12 -3.37 -4.43 -12.97
C VAL A 12 -4.48 -3.39 -13.15
N LEU A 13 -5.74 -3.78 -12.97
CA LEU A 13 -6.86 -2.91 -13.29
C LEU A 13 -7.09 -1.82 -12.23
N ALA A 14 -6.87 -2.11 -10.94
CA ALA A 14 -7.17 -1.14 -9.89
C ALA A 14 -6.37 0.18 -10.05
N PRO A 15 -5.05 0.15 -10.34
CA PRO A 15 -4.31 1.38 -10.66
C PRO A 15 -4.78 2.03 -11.96
N LEU A 16 -4.93 1.28 -13.06
CA LEU A 16 -5.33 1.81 -14.38
C LEU A 16 -6.70 2.49 -14.37
N ALA A 17 -7.60 2.05 -13.49
CA ALA A 17 -8.93 2.62 -13.30
C ALA A 17 -8.89 3.93 -12.47
N VAL A 18 -7.95 4.81 -12.80
CA VAL A 18 -7.73 6.12 -12.17
C VAL A 18 -7.43 6.00 -10.68
N GLY A 19 -6.53 5.09 -10.29
CA GLY A 19 -6.25 4.79 -8.88
C GLY A 19 -7.47 4.25 -8.11
N SER A 20 -8.51 3.82 -8.82
CA SER A 20 -9.81 3.40 -8.27
C SER A 20 -10.44 4.45 -7.33
N VAL A 21 -10.28 5.74 -7.64
CA VAL A 21 -10.84 6.83 -6.80
C VAL A 21 -12.34 7.05 -7.00
N TYR A 22 -12.91 6.52 -8.08
CA TYR A 22 -14.34 6.62 -8.36
C TYR A 22 -15.12 5.48 -7.71
N ILE A 23 -16.32 5.80 -7.21
CA ILE A 23 -17.21 4.85 -6.51
C ILE A 23 -17.41 3.55 -7.29
N VAL A 24 -17.67 3.66 -8.59
CA VAL A 24 -17.91 2.51 -9.45
C VAL A 24 -16.67 1.61 -9.54
N THR A 25 -15.46 2.16 -9.60
CA THR A 25 -14.24 1.39 -9.81
C THR A 25 -13.81 0.65 -8.55
N TYR A 26 -13.80 1.30 -7.38
CA TYR A 26 -13.47 0.58 -6.15
C TYR A 26 -14.60 -0.37 -5.70
N SER A 27 -15.88 -0.03 -5.89
CA SER A 27 -16.99 -0.93 -5.52
C SER A 27 -16.96 -2.23 -6.34
N ALA A 28 -16.58 -2.15 -7.63
CA ALA A 28 -16.37 -3.34 -8.45
C ALA A 28 -15.22 -4.19 -7.92
N ALA A 29 -14.10 -3.58 -7.52
CA ALA A 29 -12.97 -4.30 -6.92
C ALA A 29 -13.38 -4.98 -5.60
N GLU A 30 -14.08 -4.27 -4.71
CA GLU A 30 -14.61 -4.81 -3.45
C GLU A 30 -15.54 -6.01 -3.70
N PHE A 31 -16.48 -5.89 -4.64
CA PHE A 31 -17.38 -6.98 -5.01
C PHE A 31 -16.61 -8.23 -5.47
N VAL A 32 -15.59 -8.06 -6.30
CA VAL A 32 -14.72 -9.17 -6.76
C VAL A 32 -13.98 -9.81 -5.58
N ILE A 33 -13.44 -9.00 -4.66
CA ILE A 33 -12.70 -9.48 -3.48
C ILE A 33 -13.62 -10.26 -2.54
N PHE A 34 -14.80 -9.73 -2.21
CA PHE A 34 -15.76 -10.41 -1.33
C PHE A 34 -16.31 -11.68 -1.99
N SER A 35 -16.56 -11.67 -3.29
CA SER A 35 -16.95 -12.88 -4.05
C SER A 35 -15.87 -13.96 -3.98
N LEU A 36 -14.60 -13.58 -4.17
CA LEU A 36 -13.47 -14.49 -4.00
C LEU A 36 -13.38 -15.06 -2.59
N LEU A 37 -13.59 -14.22 -1.57
CA LEU A 37 -13.57 -14.64 -0.17
C LEU A 37 -14.69 -15.64 0.11
N ALA A 38 -15.92 -15.33 -0.32
CA ALA A 38 -17.08 -16.20 -0.15
C ALA A 38 -16.87 -17.58 -0.81
N VAL A 39 -16.31 -17.62 -2.02
CA VAL A 39 -15.98 -18.88 -2.71
C VAL A 39 -14.92 -19.67 -1.94
N ASN A 40 -13.89 -19.00 -1.39
CA ASN A 40 -12.86 -19.67 -0.61
C ASN A 40 -13.41 -20.25 0.70
N ILE A 41 -14.30 -19.52 1.38
CA ILE A 41 -15.00 -20.00 2.59
C ILE A 41 -15.94 -21.17 2.24
N ALA A 42 -16.75 -21.05 1.19
CA ALA A 42 -17.65 -22.13 0.78
C ALA A 42 -16.87 -23.43 0.46
N ARG A 43 -15.72 -23.32 -0.19
CA ARG A 43 -14.84 -24.47 -0.46
C ARG A 43 -14.31 -25.13 0.80
N SER A 44 -14.04 -24.39 1.88
CA SER A 44 -13.57 -25.00 3.12
C SER A 44 -14.67 -25.80 3.83
N PHE A 45 -15.94 -25.42 3.66
CA PHE A 45 -17.08 -26.17 4.18
C PHE A 45 -17.47 -27.38 3.32
N ILE A 46 -17.37 -27.27 1.99
CA ILE A 46 -17.71 -28.37 1.07
C ILE A 46 -16.65 -29.49 1.14
N VAL A 47 -15.37 -29.14 1.32
CA VAL A 47 -14.30 -30.11 1.55
C VAL A 47 -14.28 -30.51 3.03
N ASN A 48 -15.39 -31.09 3.50
CA ASN A 48 -15.51 -31.65 4.84
C ASN A 48 -15.10 -33.13 4.79
N PRO A 49 -14.01 -33.57 5.47
CA PRO A 49 -13.52 -34.94 5.40
C PRO A 49 -14.52 -36.01 5.88
N ARG A 50 -15.59 -35.59 6.57
CA ARG A 50 -16.57 -36.48 7.21
C ARG A 50 -17.71 -36.93 6.29
N LEU A 51 -17.82 -36.39 5.07
CA LEU A 51 -18.96 -36.68 4.15
C LEU A 51 -18.52 -37.25 2.79
N SER A 52 -17.30 -37.77 2.66
CA SER A 52 -16.82 -38.41 1.43
C SER A 52 -16.71 -39.94 1.58
N PRO A 53 -17.82 -40.72 1.51
CA PRO A 53 -17.72 -42.15 1.27
C PRO A 53 -17.59 -42.36 -0.26
N VAL A 54 -16.47 -41.93 -0.84
CA VAL A 54 -16.11 -42.33 -2.20
C VAL A 54 -14.87 -43.19 -2.09
N SER A 55 -15.11 -44.49 -2.02
CA SER A 55 -14.14 -45.57 -2.15
C SER A 55 -13.26 -45.35 -3.38
N GLY A 56 -11.96 -45.16 -3.18
CA GLY A 56 -10.95 -45.31 -4.25
C GLY A 56 -9.89 -44.20 -4.36
N ILE A 57 -10.02 -43.07 -3.66
CA ILE A 57 -8.98 -42.03 -3.68
C ILE A 57 -8.03 -42.24 -2.49
N PRO A 58 -6.71 -42.44 -2.68
CA PRO A 58 -5.78 -42.61 -1.58
C PRO A 58 -5.83 -41.41 -0.63
N ALA A 59 -5.94 -41.69 0.67
CA ALA A 59 -6.12 -40.75 1.77
C ALA A 59 -5.00 -39.72 1.96
N THR A 60 -3.97 -39.73 1.10
CA THR A 60 -2.85 -38.78 1.11
C THR A 60 -3.18 -37.43 0.46
N SER A 61 -4.31 -37.29 -0.23
CA SER A 61 -4.70 -36.05 -0.94
C SER A 61 -5.69 -35.14 -0.19
N LEU A 62 -6.20 -35.57 0.96
CA LEU A 62 -7.26 -34.87 1.70
C LEU A 62 -6.85 -34.61 3.15
N GLN A 63 -5.72 -33.93 3.35
CA GLN A 63 -5.45 -33.33 4.66
C GLN A 63 -6.38 -32.12 4.88
N PRO A 64 -7.03 -32.02 6.06
CA PRO A 64 -7.86 -30.87 6.41
C PRO A 64 -7.11 -29.57 6.19
N GLN A 65 -7.81 -28.55 5.69
CA GLN A 65 -7.34 -27.17 5.52
C GLN A 65 -7.07 -26.51 6.89
N ALA A 66 -6.15 -27.06 7.68
CA ALA A 66 -5.68 -26.41 8.89
C ALA A 66 -5.00 -25.10 8.47
N SER A 67 -5.69 -24.00 8.78
CA SER A 67 -5.20 -22.63 8.67
C SER A 67 -3.77 -22.56 9.20
N ALA A 68 -2.84 -22.00 8.43
CA ALA A 68 -1.46 -21.84 8.87
C ALA A 68 -1.47 -21.16 10.26
N PRO A 69 -1.03 -21.83 11.33
CA PRO A 69 -1.34 -21.45 12.73
C PRO A 69 -0.74 -20.11 13.20
N GLY A 70 -0.18 -19.30 12.29
CA GLY A 70 0.33 -17.96 12.57
C GLY A 70 -0.33 -16.82 11.79
N LEU A 71 -1.29 -17.08 10.88
CA LEU A 71 -1.91 -16.03 10.04
C LEU A 71 -2.87 -15.12 10.82
N PHE A 72 -3.54 -15.66 11.84
CA PHE A 72 -4.53 -14.91 12.62
C PHE A 72 -3.90 -13.81 13.49
N LEU A 73 -2.68 -14.02 13.98
CA LEU A 73 -2.03 -13.07 14.87
C LEU A 73 -1.81 -11.68 14.25
N PRO A 74 -1.22 -11.53 13.03
CA PRO A 74 -1.11 -10.22 12.42
C PRO A 74 -2.45 -9.63 11.99
N LEU A 75 -3.48 -10.44 11.71
CA LEU A 75 -4.81 -9.95 11.32
C LEU A 75 -5.69 -9.53 12.49
N LEU A 76 -5.43 -10.04 13.70
CA LEU A 76 -6.28 -9.81 14.86
C LEU A 76 -6.51 -8.31 15.16
N PRO A 77 -5.49 -7.42 15.16
CA PRO A 77 -5.72 -6.00 15.38
C PRO A 77 -6.62 -5.37 14.32
N LEU A 78 -6.47 -5.77 13.05
CA LEU A 78 -7.31 -5.29 11.96
C LEU A 78 -8.76 -5.80 12.10
N LEU A 79 -8.96 -7.04 12.52
CA LEU A 79 -10.31 -7.57 12.77
C LEU A 79 -10.99 -6.83 13.92
N ILE A 80 -10.27 -6.56 15.01
CA ILE A 80 -10.80 -5.79 16.14
C ILE A 80 -11.07 -4.34 15.70
N PHE A 81 -10.21 -3.73 14.88
CA PHE A 81 -10.44 -2.42 14.27
C PHE A 81 -11.74 -2.40 13.45
N LEU A 82 -11.97 -3.41 12.60
CA LEU A 82 -13.19 -3.52 11.81
C LEU A 82 -14.44 -3.69 12.69
N VAL A 83 -14.36 -4.48 13.76
CA VAL A 83 -15.45 -4.60 14.75
C VAL A 83 -15.70 -3.25 15.43
N PHE A 84 -14.65 -2.52 15.79
CA PHE A 84 -14.77 -1.19 16.38
C PHE A 84 -15.44 -0.19 15.40
N VAL A 85 -15.09 -0.22 14.12
CA VAL A 85 -15.74 0.61 13.09
C VAL A 85 -17.22 0.22 12.90
N LEU A 86 -17.58 -1.06 12.99
CA LEU A 86 -18.99 -1.47 13.03
C LEU A 86 -19.72 -0.86 14.23
N LEU A 87 -19.09 -0.86 15.41
CA LEU A 87 -19.66 -0.23 16.61
C LEU A 87 -19.86 1.28 16.45
N GLN A 88 -19.04 1.97 15.64
CA GLN A 88 -19.28 3.39 15.35
C GLN A 88 -20.63 3.63 14.65
N MET A 89 -21.14 2.65 13.90
CA MET A 89 -22.42 2.75 13.16
C MET A 89 -23.63 2.27 13.94
N VAL A 90 -23.44 1.54 15.05
CA VAL A 90 -24.55 1.02 15.87
C VAL A 90 -25.18 2.17 16.67
N PRO A 91 -26.49 2.42 16.56
CA PRO A 91 -27.16 3.45 17.36
C PRO A 91 -27.07 3.12 18.86
N LEU A 92 -26.47 4.03 19.63
CA LEU A 92 -26.33 3.92 21.08
C LEU A 92 -27.43 4.74 21.78
N PRO A 93 -27.87 4.33 23.00
CA PRO A 93 -28.72 5.17 23.82
C PRO A 93 -28.09 6.55 24.05
N ALA A 94 -28.91 7.61 24.02
CA ALA A 94 -28.47 8.98 24.22
C ALA A 94 -27.57 9.19 25.46
N SER A 95 -27.87 8.51 26.57
CA SER A 95 -27.06 8.56 27.80
C SER A 95 -25.65 7.98 27.63
N LEU A 96 -25.54 6.87 26.88
CA LEU A 96 -24.26 6.25 26.58
C LEU A 96 -23.46 7.10 25.61
N LEU A 97 -24.09 7.63 24.56
CA LEU A 97 -23.43 8.53 23.61
C LEU A 97 -22.90 9.78 24.31
N ARG A 98 -23.70 10.42 25.17
CA ARG A 98 -23.27 11.59 25.96
C ARG A 98 -22.07 11.30 26.85
N SER A 99 -21.93 10.06 27.33
CA SER A 99 -20.82 9.65 28.20
C SER A 99 -19.54 9.31 27.41
N VAL A 100 -19.70 8.62 26.27
CA VAL A 100 -18.58 8.13 25.45
C VAL A 100 -18.04 9.21 24.50
N SER A 101 -18.93 9.98 23.88
CA SER A 101 -18.58 11.09 22.98
C SER A 101 -19.52 12.29 23.23
N PRO A 102 -19.22 13.11 24.26
CA PRO A 102 -20.03 14.28 24.61
C PRO A 102 -20.18 15.27 23.45
N ASN A 103 -19.13 15.45 22.65
CA ASN A 103 -19.14 16.37 21.51
C ASN A 103 -19.98 15.84 20.34
N THR A 104 -20.02 14.53 20.10
CA THR A 104 -20.95 13.94 19.12
C THR A 104 -22.40 14.18 19.57
N TYR A 105 -22.70 13.94 20.86
CA TYR A 105 -24.02 14.25 21.41
C TYR A 105 -24.37 15.74 21.26
N GLY A 106 -23.42 16.63 21.58
CA GLY A 106 -23.60 18.08 21.45
C GLY A 106 -23.82 18.53 20.00
N LEU A 107 -23.24 17.85 19.01
CA LEU A 107 -23.54 18.09 17.60
C LEU A 107 -24.98 17.71 17.24
N TYR A 108 -25.46 16.54 17.70
CA TYR A 108 -26.86 16.15 17.51
C TYR A 108 -27.83 17.15 18.16
N GLU A 109 -27.49 17.67 19.34
CA GLU A 109 -28.25 18.72 20.02
C GLU A 109 -28.31 20.01 19.21
N LYS A 110 -27.15 20.52 18.76
CA LYS A 110 -27.06 21.75 17.96
C LYS A 110 -27.79 21.65 16.62
N LEU A 111 -27.80 20.46 16.01
CA LEU A 111 -28.47 20.21 14.73
C LEU A 111 -29.97 19.90 14.89
N GLY A 112 -30.50 19.82 16.11
CA GLY A 112 -31.89 19.43 16.36
C GLY A 112 -32.19 17.97 15.96
N LEU A 113 -31.16 17.12 15.95
CA LEU A 113 -31.20 15.73 15.51
C LEU A 113 -31.21 14.74 16.69
N LEU A 114 -31.50 15.22 17.92
CA LEU A 114 -31.57 14.36 19.09
C LEU A 114 -32.65 13.29 18.94
N SER A 115 -32.24 12.05 19.19
CA SER A 115 -33.11 10.89 19.22
C SER A 115 -32.78 10.00 20.40
N ARG A 116 -33.65 9.03 20.72
CA ARG A 116 -33.40 8.05 21.78
C ARG A 116 -32.15 7.20 21.49
N TYR A 117 -31.88 6.94 20.21
CA TYR A 117 -30.74 6.16 19.74
C TYR A 117 -30.03 6.90 18.60
N MET A 118 -28.72 7.08 18.73
CA MET A 118 -27.88 7.80 17.77
C MET A 118 -26.51 7.12 17.65
N PRO A 119 -25.96 6.97 16.43
CA PRO A 119 -24.64 6.37 16.23
C PRO A 119 -23.51 7.28 16.74
N LEU A 120 -22.31 6.71 16.92
CA LEU A 120 -21.10 7.51 17.17
C LEU A 120 -20.63 8.21 15.89
N SER A 121 -20.83 7.57 14.74
CA SER A 121 -20.45 8.11 13.43
C SER A 121 -21.36 9.26 13.01
N LEU A 122 -20.75 10.36 12.55
CA LEU A 122 -21.45 11.50 11.94
C LEU A 122 -22.10 11.12 10.59
N SER A 123 -21.61 10.08 9.92
CA SER A 123 -22.17 9.60 8.65
C SER A 123 -22.02 8.08 8.55
N ILE A 124 -23.12 7.37 8.77
CA ILE A 124 -23.20 5.92 8.59
C ILE A 124 -22.75 5.54 7.18
N HIS A 125 -23.12 6.33 6.16
CA HIS A 125 -22.72 6.07 4.79
C HIS A 125 -21.19 6.16 4.62
N GLY A 126 -20.56 7.26 5.05
CA GLY A 126 -19.10 7.41 4.96
C GLY A 126 -18.35 6.32 5.72
N THR A 127 -18.82 5.97 6.92
CA THR A 127 -18.26 4.89 7.73
C THR A 127 -18.46 3.51 7.13
N SER A 128 -19.59 3.26 6.45
CA SER A 128 -19.80 2.01 5.75
C SER A 128 -18.85 1.84 4.56
N VAL A 129 -18.59 2.91 3.80
CA VAL A 129 -17.62 2.89 2.69
C VAL A 129 -16.21 2.67 3.21
N GLY A 130 -15.82 3.38 4.29
CA GLY A 130 -14.54 3.18 4.94
C GLY A 130 -14.36 1.75 5.47
N PHE A 131 -15.40 1.20 6.10
CA PHE A 131 -15.42 -0.18 6.59
C PHE A 131 -15.21 -1.18 5.45
N LEU A 132 -15.97 -1.07 4.36
CA LEU A 132 -15.89 -1.98 3.21
C LEU A 132 -14.49 -1.97 2.59
N LYS A 133 -13.87 -0.80 2.43
CA LYS A 133 -12.50 -0.67 1.92
C LYS A 133 -11.49 -1.43 2.77
N TRP A 134 -11.48 -1.21 4.09
CA TRP A 134 -10.52 -1.88 4.99
C TRP A 134 -10.84 -3.38 5.15
N ALA A 135 -12.12 -3.76 5.10
CA ALA A 135 -12.55 -5.16 5.08
C ALA A 135 -12.09 -5.87 3.80
N ALA A 136 -12.18 -5.22 2.64
CA ALA A 136 -11.67 -5.73 1.37
C ALA A 136 -10.15 -5.88 1.39
N CYS A 137 -9.42 -4.90 1.95
CA CYS A 137 -7.98 -4.99 2.16
C CYS A 137 -7.63 -6.21 3.04
N GLY A 138 -8.28 -6.37 4.19
CA GLY A 138 -8.08 -7.51 5.09
C GLY A 138 -8.43 -8.86 4.44
N ALA A 139 -9.54 -8.91 3.69
CA ALA A 139 -9.96 -10.08 2.93
C ALA A 139 -8.92 -10.47 1.88
N LEU A 140 -8.39 -9.49 1.13
CA LEU A 140 -7.37 -9.70 0.12
C LEU A 140 -6.07 -10.24 0.71
N PHE A 141 -5.63 -9.66 1.84
CA PHE A 141 -4.49 -10.20 2.58
C PHE A 141 -4.73 -11.64 3.01
N PHE A 142 -5.90 -11.93 3.60
CA PHE A 142 -6.26 -13.28 4.01
C PHE A 142 -6.25 -14.26 2.83
N ILE A 143 -6.93 -13.93 1.72
CA ILE A 143 -7.02 -14.74 0.50
C ILE A 143 -5.62 -15.09 -0.02
N VAL A 144 -4.74 -14.10 -0.17
CA VAL A 144 -3.39 -14.31 -0.72
C VAL A 144 -2.51 -15.08 0.28
N ALA A 145 -2.56 -14.74 1.56
CA ALA A 145 -1.72 -15.37 2.58
C ALA A 145 -2.14 -16.80 2.92
N SER A 146 -3.44 -17.14 2.76
CA SER A 146 -3.96 -18.49 2.94
C SER A 146 -3.97 -19.33 1.67
N TYR A 147 -3.63 -18.74 0.51
CA TYR A 147 -3.69 -19.43 -0.78
C TYR A 147 -2.73 -20.63 -0.80
N ARG A 148 -3.25 -21.78 -1.26
CA ARG A 148 -2.46 -22.99 -1.53
C ARG A 148 -2.68 -23.39 -2.99
N PRO A 149 -1.62 -23.39 -3.82
CA PRO A 149 -1.73 -23.75 -5.22
C PRO A 149 -2.04 -25.24 -5.36
N ALA A 150 -2.92 -25.60 -6.31
CA ALA A 150 -3.28 -26.98 -6.62
C ALA A 150 -2.74 -27.46 -7.98
N ALA A 151 -2.27 -26.54 -8.83
CA ALA A 151 -1.74 -26.87 -10.15
C ALA A 151 -0.21 -26.94 -10.10
N PRO A 152 0.45 -27.88 -10.81
CA PRO A 152 1.91 -28.04 -10.80
C PRO A 152 2.68 -26.77 -11.17
N ILE A 153 2.19 -26.00 -12.16
CA ILE A 153 2.81 -24.72 -12.56
C ILE A 153 2.78 -23.65 -11.45
N LEU A 154 1.88 -23.81 -10.48
CA LEU A 154 1.72 -22.93 -9.35
C LEU A 154 2.41 -23.48 -8.10
N GLU A 155 3.05 -24.65 -8.14
CA GLU A 155 3.73 -25.22 -6.98
C GLU A 155 4.93 -24.37 -6.52
N GLY A 156 5.28 -24.51 -5.23
CA GLY A 156 6.37 -23.75 -4.61
C GLY A 156 6.15 -22.23 -4.69
N GLN A 157 7.09 -21.54 -5.35
CA GLN A 157 7.15 -20.08 -5.47
C GLN A 157 6.58 -19.55 -6.81
N GLY A 158 6.07 -20.44 -7.68
CA GLY A 158 5.61 -20.07 -9.02
C GLY A 158 4.46 -19.05 -9.00
N TRP A 159 3.44 -19.30 -8.18
CA TRP A 159 2.29 -18.38 -8.06
C TRP A 159 2.66 -17.04 -7.42
N ILE A 160 3.59 -17.03 -6.45
CA ILE A 160 4.10 -15.79 -5.85
C ILE A 160 4.83 -14.97 -6.92
N THR A 161 5.63 -15.64 -7.75
CA THR A 161 6.36 -15.00 -8.84
C THR A 161 5.41 -14.36 -9.85
N ILE A 162 4.28 -15.01 -10.18
CA ILE A 162 3.26 -14.42 -11.05
C ILE A 162 2.76 -13.10 -10.44
N LEU A 163 2.39 -13.09 -9.16
CA LEU A 163 1.90 -11.89 -8.50
C LEU A 163 2.98 -10.79 -8.45
N VAL A 164 4.23 -11.14 -8.10
CA VAL A 164 5.37 -10.20 -8.10
C VAL A 164 5.57 -9.59 -9.49
N VAL A 165 5.55 -10.40 -10.55
CA VAL A 165 5.68 -9.92 -11.93
C VAL A 165 4.51 -9.02 -12.30
N SER A 166 3.29 -9.31 -11.87
CA SER A 166 2.14 -8.41 -12.08
C SER A 166 2.30 -7.06 -11.39
N VAL A 167 2.85 -7.03 -10.16
CA VAL A 167 3.15 -5.78 -9.44
C VAL A 167 4.24 -4.97 -10.17
N ILE A 168 5.29 -5.64 -10.65
CA ILE A 168 6.35 -4.99 -11.44
C ILE A 168 5.78 -4.44 -12.75
N PHE A 169 4.95 -5.25 -13.44
CA PHE A 169 4.33 -4.88 -14.70
C PHE A 169 3.47 -3.63 -14.56
N ILE A 170 2.59 -3.55 -13.56
CA ILE A 170 1.74 -2.37 -13.39
C ILE A 170 2.56 -1.12 -13.04
N GLY A 171 3.61 -1.24 -12.23
CA GLY A 171 4.52 -0.13 -11.97
C GLY A 171 5.24 0.36 -13.23
N LEU A 172 5.64 -0.55 -14.13
CA LEU A 172 6.27 -0.20 -15.41
C LEU A 172 5.27 0.50 -16.34
N VAL A 173 4.05 -0.02 -16.46
CA VAL A 173 2.99 0.56 -17.30
C VAL A 173 2.66 1.98 -16.83
N GLU A 174 2.49 2.19 -15.53
CA GLU A 174 2.19 3.51 -14.95
C GLU A 174 3.35 4.49 -15.11
N ALA A 175 4.60 4.03 -14.97
CA ALA A 175 5.78 4.84 -15.23
C ALA A 175 5.88 5.26 -16.70
N LEU A 176 5.71 4.32 -17.64
CA LEU A 176 5.73 4.58 -19.08
C LEU A 176 4.62 5.54 -19.49
N TYR A 177 3.39 5.25 -19.07
CA TYR A 177 2.23 6.07 -19.39
C TYR A 177 2.36 7.49 -18.81
N GLY A 178 2.83 7.59 -17.57
CA GLY A 178 3.09 8.86 -16.90
C GLY A 178 4.17 9.70 -17.59
N LEU A 179 5.31 9.09 -17.93
CA LEU A 179 6.41 9.75 -18.64
C LEU A 179 6.01 10.15 -20.07
N TYR A 180 5.29 9.29 -20.79
CA TYR A 180 4.73 9.63 -22.10
C TYR A 180 3.80 10.84 -22.00
N GLY A 181 2.90 10.83 -21.02
CA GLY A 181 1.96 11.91 -20.79
C GLY A 181 2.61 13.20 -20.28
N TYR A 182 3.83 13.15 -19.74
CA TYR A 182 4.62 14.32 -19.37
C TYR A 182 5.28 14.98 -20.59
N VAL A 183 5.69 14.19 -21.59
CA VAL A 183 6.35 14.69 -22.80
C VAL A 183 5.33 15.18 -23.84
N ASN A 184 4.23 14.46 -24.02
CA ASN A 184 3.30 14.68 -25.14
C ASN A 184 2.02 15.42 -24.76
N ASP A 185 1.77 15.61 -23.47
CA ASP A 185 0.57 16.24 -22.90
C ASP A 185 -0.75 15.91 -23.64
N PRO A 186 -1.20 14.64 -23.64
CA PRO A 186 -2.25 14.17 -24.54
C PRO A 186 -3.67 14.74 -24.28
N GLY A 187 -3.85 15.76 -23.44
CA GLY A 187 -5.17 16.36 -23.15
C GLY A 187 -6.13 15.47 -22.34
N ALA A 188 -5.90 14.16 -22.31
CA ALA A 188 -6.73 13.14 -21.67
C ALA A 188 -5.90 12.13 -20.86
N LEU A 189 -6.54 11.55 -19.85
CA LEU A 189 -6.05 10.44 -19.01
C LEU A 189 -6.88 9.20 -19.39
N LEU A 190 -6.34 8.38 -20.29
CA LEU A 190 -7.06 7.29 -20.95
C LEU A 190 -8.42 7.78 -21.51
N TRP A 191 -9.52 7.27 -20.98
CA TRP A 191 -10.90 7.63 -21.36
C TRP A 191 -11.45 8.84 -20.58
N PHE A 192 -10.69 9.41 -19.64
CA PHE A 192 -11.09 10.54 -18.80
C PHE A 192 -10.41 11.84 -19.26
N THR A 193 -11.08 12.97 -19.14
CA THR A 193 -10.48 14.27 -19.41
C THR A 193 -9.47 14.63 -18.30
N ARG A 194 -8.25 15.03 -18.68
CA ARG A 194 -7.28 15.56 -17.69
C ARG A 194 -7.69 16.97 -17.31
N THR A 195 -8.06 17.18 -16.06
CA THR A 195 -8.18 18.50 -15.47
C THR A 195 -6.77 19.01 -15.11
N HIS A 196 -6.04 19.54 -16.10
CA HIS A 196 -4.66 20.04 -15.97
C HIS A 196 -4.47 21.16 -14.94
N GLY A 197 -5.56 21.75 -14.42
CA GLY A 197 -5.52 23.00 -13.65
C GLY A 197 -4.79 22.95 -12.30
N HIS A 198 -4.62 21.79 -11.66
CA HIS A 198 -4.21 21.74 -10.24
C HIS A 198 -2.77 21.28 -9.95
N TYR A 199 -2.12 20.51 -10.84
CA TYR A 199 -0.83 19.87 -10.51
C TYR A 199 0.33 20.21 -11.47
N GLY A 200 0.11 21.06 -12.48
CA GLY A 200 1.15 21.49 -13.42
C GLY A 200 1.81 20.35 -14.21
N HIS A 201 3.04 20.58 -14.70
CA HIS A 201 3.84 19.57 -15.40
C HIS A 201 4.47 18.56 -14.42
N ARG A 202 3.68 17.60 -13.95
CA ARG A 202 4.11 16.51 -13.06
C ARG A 202 3.65 15.15 -13.60
N VAL A 203 4.45 14.11 -13.35
CA VAL A 203 4.11 12.73 -13.77
C VAL A 203 3.10 12.12 -12.80
N ALA A 204 1.90 11.78 -13.31
CA ALA A 204 0.83 11.17 -12.51
C ALA A 204 0.37 9.79 -13.01
N GLY A 205 0.83 9.35 -14.19
CA GLY A 205 0.36 8.08 -14.78
C GLY A 205 -1.14 8.16 -15.03
N THR A 206 -1.88 7.14 -14.61
CA THR A 206 -3.35 7.14 -14.58
C THR A 206 -3.93 7.73 -13.30
N TYR A 207 -3.12 8.06 -12.30
CA TYR A 207 -3.61 8.72 -11.08
C TYR A 207 -3.96 10.19 -11.37
N ILE A 208 -4.96 10.72 -10.66
CA ILE A 208 -5.30 12.16 -10.71
C ILE A 208 -4.20 12.97 -10.02
N ASN A 209 -3.69 12.48 -8.89
CA ASN A 209 -2.68 13.17 -8.10
C ASN A 209 -1.30 12.50 -8.27
N PRO A 210 -0.26 13.25 -8.71
CA PRO A 210 1.11 12.74 -8.80
C PRO A 210 1.67 12.12 -7.52
N ASN A 211 1.22 12.57 -6.35
CA ASN A 211 1.66 12.02 -5.06
C ASN A 211 1.13 10.59 -4.84
N HIS A 212 -0.03 10.25 -5.40
CA HIS A 212 -0.58 8.89 -5.31
C HIS A 212 0.14 7.94 -6.26
N LEU A 213 0.56 8.41 -7.44
CA LEU A 213 1.49 7.66 -8.30
C LEU A 213 2.81 7.39 -7.56
N ALA A 214 3.35 8.39 -6.87
CA ALA A 214 4.55 8.19 -6.07
C ALA A 214 4.34 7.12 -4.98
N GLY A 215 3.13 7.02 -4.40
CA GLY A 215 2.72 5.90 -3.55
C GLY A 215 2.82 4.54 -4.26
N LEU A 216 2.31 4.44 -5.50
CA LEU A 216 2.46 3.24 -6.33
C LEU A 216 3.95 2.89 -6.55
N MET A 217 4.76 3.87 -6.95
CA MET A 217 6.20 3.67 -7.17
C MET A 217 6.92 3.20 -5.91
N ASN A 218 6.56 3.75 -4.74
CA ASN A 218 7.10 3.34 -3.44
C ASN A 218 6.81 1.88 -3.10
N MET A 219 5.80 1.27 -3.71
CA MET A 219 5.47 -0.14 -3.53
C MET A 219 6.11 -1.04 -4.60
N THR A 220 6.04 -0.64 -5.87
CA THR A 220 6.50 -1.46 -7.00
C THR A 220 8.02 -1.44 -7.14
N LEU A 221 8.67 -0.29 -6.89
CA LEU A 221 10.10 -0.10 -7.11
C LEU A 221 10.97 -0.95 -6.16
N PRO A 222 10.74 -0.97 -4.82
CA PRO A 222 11.54 -1.82 -3.94
C PRO A 222 11.41 -3.31 -4.26
N LEU A 223 10.21 -3.76 -4.65
CA LEU A 223 9.97 -5.14 -5.05
C LEU A 223 10.70 -5.48 -6.36
N THR A 224 10.70 -4.55 -7.34
CA THR A 224 11.44 -4.68 -8.60
C THR A 224 12.95 -4.76 -8.35
N VAL A 225 13.49 -3.90 -7.48
CA VAL A 225 14.92 -3.91 -7.10
C VAL A 225 15.29 -5.23 -6.43
N ALA A 226 14.47 -5.71 -5.49
CA ALA A 226 14.69 -6.99 -4.83
C ALA A 226 14.69 -8.16 -5.82
N PHE A 227 13.72 -8.19 -6.74
CA PHE A 227 13.61 -9.22 -7.76
C PHE A 227 14.80 -9.19 -8.74
N PHE A 228 15.24 -7.99 -9.15
CA PHE A 228 16.46 -7.80 -9.94
C PHE A 228 17.70 -8.35 -9.24
N VAL A 229 17.90 -8.01 -7.95
CA VAL A 229 19.04 -8.49 -7.17
C VAL A 229 19.05 -10.02 -7.06
N PHE A 230 17.88 -10.65 -6.90
CA PHE A 230 17.75 -12.11 -6.91
C PHE A 230 18.23 -12.73 -8.22
N TYR A 231 17.70 -12.26 -9.36
CA TYR A 231 18.06 -12.82 -10.68
C TYR A 231 19.52 -12.54 -11.05
N ALA A 232 19.99 -11.30 -10.86
CA ALA A 232 21.40 -10.95 -11.11
C ALA A 232 22.35 -11.77 -10.23
N GLY A 233 22.01 -11.99 -8.96
CA GLY A 233 22.79 -12.83 -8.04
C GLY A 233 22.74 -14.33 -8.37
N SER A 234 21.68 -14.80 -9.04
CA SER A 234 21.57 -16.20 -9.49
C SER A 234 22.50 -16.51 -10.66
N ILE A 235 22.72 -15.53 -11.56
CA ILE A 235 23.67 -15.65 -12.68
C ILE A 235 25.10 -15.80 -12.15
N ARG A 236 25.46 -15.06 -11.09
CA ARG A 236 26.80 -15.09 -10.49
C ARG A 236 27.13 -16.38 -9.73
N ARG A 237 26.14 -17.02 -9.08
CA ARG A 237 26.34 -18.25 -8.28
C ARG A 237 26.46 -19.53 -9.12
N GLY A 238 25.99 -19.52 -10.35
CA GLY A 238 26.04 -20.68 -11.24
C GLY A 238 27.38 -20.95 -11.92
N ARG A 239 28.48 -20.24 -11.58
CA ARG A 239 29.76 -20.37 -12.30
C ARG A 239 30.95 -20.77 -11.42
N HIS A 240 31.45 -21.98 -11.70
CA HIS A 240 32.88 -22.28 -11.78
C HIS A 240 33.33 -22.05 -13.23
N ARG A 241 34.46 -21.37 -13.42
CA ARG A 241 35.08 -20.96 -14.72
C ARG A 241 34.44 -19.77 -15.45
N ALA A 242 35.15 -18.64 -15.41
CA ALA A 242 35.14 -17.62 -16.45
C ALA A 242 35.56 -18.30 -17.78
N ASP A 243 35.00 -17.93 -18.93
CA ASP A 243 35.82 -17.09 -19.80
C ASP A 243 35.04 -16.07 -20.66
N ASN A 244 33.71 -15.97 -20.64
CA ASN A 244 33.02 -14.89 -21.36
C ASN A 244 31.72 -14.43 -20.67
N LEU A 245 31.88 -13.67 -19.59
CA LEU A 245 30.75 -13.05 -18.85
C LEU A 245 29.86 -12.20 -19.78
N PHE A 246 30.45 -11.43 -20.69
CA PHE A 246 29.75 -10.53 -21.62
C PHE A 246 28.87 -11.25 -22.65
N ILE A 247 29.35 -12.32 -23.27
CA ILE A 247 28.61 -13.05 -24.32
C ILE A 247 27.38 -13.73 -23.71
N GLU A 248 27.51 -14.35 -22.53
CA GLU A 248 26.40 -15.09 -21.90
C GLU A 248 25.40 -14.16 -21.16
N LEU A 249 25.85 -12.97 -20.72
CA LEU A 249 24.96 -11.86 -20.32
C LEU A 249 24.16 -11.32 -21.50
N ALA A 250 24.60 -11.52 -22.74
CA ALA A 250 23.84 -11.09 -23.92
C ALA A 250 22.82 -12.15 -24.39
N THR A 251 23.01 -13.45 -24.09
CA THR A 251 22.21 -14.54 -24.71
C THR A 251 21.32 -15.35 -23.77
N SER A 252 21.49 -15.32 -22.45
CA SER A 252 20.67 -16.16 -21.56
C SER A 252 19.30 -15.54 -21.25
N LYS A 253 18.25 -16.38 -21.17
CA LYS A 253 16.88 -15.94 -20.78
C LYS A 253 16.86 -15.17 -19.45
N LYS A 254 17.76 -15.50 -18.51
CA LYS A 254 17.91 -14.82 -17.22
C LYS A 254 18.54 -13.43 -17.34
N ALA A 255 19.44 -13.24 -18.31
CA ALA A 255 20.05 -11.94 -18.55
C ALA A 255 19.07 -10.98 -19.24
N VAL A 256 18.28 -11.46 -20.21
CA VAL A 256 17.17 -10.67 -20.81
C VAL A 256 16.22 -10.17 -19.72
N LEU A 257 15.79 -11.05 -18.81
CA LEU A 257 14.94 -10.65 -17.68
C LEU A 257 15.63 -9.60 -16.79
N SER A 258 16.94 -9.76 -16.52
CA SER A 258 17.70 -8.78 -15.72
C SER A 258 17.76 -7.40 -16.40
N TYR A 259 17.89 -7.34 -17.73
CA TYR A 259 17.83 -6.08 -18.48
C TYR A 259 16.44 -5.45 -18.46
N VAL A 260 15.38 -6.25 -18.62
CA VAL A 260 13.99 -5.75 -18.52
C VAL A 260 13.73 -5.17 -17.13
N LEU A 261 14.20 -5.84 -16.08
CA LEU A 261 14.06 -5.36 -14.70
C LEU A 261 14.86 -4.08 -14.46
N LEU A 262 16.10 -3.99 -14.97
CA LEU A 262 16.91 -2.77 -14.87
C LEU A 262 16.25 -1.60 -15.60
N PHE A 263 15.76 -1.82 -16.82
CA PHE A 263 15.00 -0.83 -17.59
C PHE A 263 13.75 -0.38 -16.82
N SER A 264 13.03 -1.33 -16.21
CA SER A 264 11.85 -1.02 -15.40
C SER A 264 12.19 -0.16 -14.18
N ILE A 265 13.28 -0.47 -13.48
CA ILE A 265 13.79 0.32 -12.35
C ILE A 265 14.09 1.75 -12.80
N ILE A 266 14.80 1.93 -13.91
CA ILE A 266 15.15 3.26 -14.43
C ILE A 266 13.89 4.08 -14.70
N LEU A 267 12.91 3.51 -15.41
CA LEU A 267 11.68 4.22 -15.74
C LEU A 267 10.83 4.55 -14.49
N MET A 268 10.71 3.62 -13.54
CA MET A 268 10.00 3.86 -12.28
C MET A 268 10.70 4.93 -11.43
N VAL A 269 12.04 4.96 -11.40
CA VAL A 269 12.80 6.03 -10.72
C VAL A 269 12.54 7.38 -11.39
N LEU A 270 12.59 7.45 -12.73
CA LEU A 270 12.27 8.67 -13.46
C LEU A 270 10.84 9.14 -13.18
N ALA A 271 9.86 8.24 -13.19
CA ALA A 271 8.49 8.54 -12.87
C ALA A 271 8.34 9.06 -11.42
N LEU A 272 9.02 8.45 -10.44
CA LEU A 272 9.03 8.93 -9.06
C LEU A 272 9.66 10.33 -8.94
N ILE A 273 10.76 10.60 -9.65
CA ILE A 273 11.42 11.92 -9.64
C ILE A 273 10.49 12.98 -10.26
N PHE A 274 10.01 12.73 -11.48
CA PHE A 274 9.14 13.66 -12.21
C PHE A 274 7.72 13.72 -11.65
N SER A 275 7.32 12.82 -10.76
CA SER A 275 6.10 13.00 -9.96
C SER A 275 6.18 14.25 -9.09
N GLY A 276 7.38 14.73 -8.76
CA GLY A 276 7.59 15.88 -7.88
C GLY A 276 7.18 15.64 -6.42
N SER A 277 6.78 14.42 -6.05
CA SER A 277 6.39 14.10 -4.67
C SER A 277 7.61 14.00 -3.77
N ARG A 278 7.91 15.09 -3.04
CA ARG A 278 9.04 15.14 -2.09
C ARG A 278 8.92 14.05 -1.02
N MET A 279 7.71 13.87 -0.49
CA MET A 279 7.46 12.83 0.51
C MET A 279 7.58 11.43 -0.08
N GLY A 280 7.16 11.23 -1.33
CA GLY A 280 7.37 9.98 -2.08
C GLY A 280 8.84 9.64 -2.24
N GLN A 281 9.65 10.61 -2.69
CA GLN A 281 11.10 10.46 -2.85
C GLN A 281 11.79 10.17 -1.51
N PHE A 282 11.49 10.95 -0.46
CA PHE A 282 12.05 10.75 0.88
C PHE A 282 11.70 9.38 1.45
N SER A 283 10.43 8.99 1.38
CA SER A 283 9.96 7.70 1.92
C SER A 283 10.55 6.50 1.19
N PHE A 284 10.74 6.56 -0.13
CA PHE A 284 11.47 5.54 -0.88
C PHE A 284 12.91 5.39 -0.35
N LEU A 285 13.64 6.51 -0.25
CA LEU A 285 15.02 6.50 0.24
C LEU A 285 15.13 5.98 1.67
N ALA A 286 14.26 6.44 2.57
CA ALA A 286 14.22 6.01 3.96
C ALA A 286 13.94 4.50 4.08
N ALA A 287 12.99 3.97 3.29
CA ALA A 287 12.65 2.55 3.30
C ALA A 287 13.75 1.65 2.72
N MET A 288 14.40 2.11 1.64
CA MET A 288 15.54 1.41 1.05
C MET A 288 16.74 1.41 1.99
N ALA A 289 17.04 2.54 2.64
CA ALA A 289 18.09 2.62 3.67
C ALA A 289 17.78 1.72 4.87
N GLY A 290 16.55 1.76 5.39
CA GLY A 290 16.11 0.90 6.48
C GLY A 290 16.26 -0.59 6.15
N THR A 291 15.81 -1.01 4.97
CA THR A 291 15.95 -2.40 4.51
C THR A 291 17.40 -2.80 4.26
N ALA A 292 18.25 -1.88 3.78
CA ALA A 292 19.68 -2.12 3.63
C ALA A 292 20.37 -2.32 4.98
N ILE A 293 20.03 -1.50 6.00
CA ILE A 293 20.51 -1.65 7.38
C ILE A 293 20.07 -3.01 7.95
N LEU A 294 18.79 -3.37 7.81
CA LEU A 294 18.27 -4.68 8.25
C LEU A 294 19.00 -5.84 7.56
N SER A 295 19.30 -5.70 6.27
CA SER A 295 20.08 -6.68 5.50
C SER A 295 21.52 -6.80 5.99
N ALA A 296 22.16 -5.68 6.30
CA ALA A 296 23.51 -5.66 6.87
C ALA A 296 23.57 -6.33 8.25
N ILE A 297 22.62 -6.02 9.15
CA ILE A 297 22.48 -6.66 10.47
C ILE A 297 22.30 -8.17 10.32
N ARG A 298 21.41 -8.60 9.40
CA ARG A 298 21.18 -10.02 9.11
C ARG A 298 22.46 -10.74 8.67
N LEU A 299 23.26 -10.11 7.80
CA LEU A 299 24.50 -10.70 7.27
C LEU A 299 25.63 -10.72 8.32
N ALA A 300 25.75 -9.67 9.11
CA ALA A 300 26.70 -9.57 10.22
C ALA A 300 26.45 -10.67 11.27
N GLY A 301 25.19 -10.92 11.65
CA GLY A 301 24.82 -12.01 12.54
C GLY A 301 25.14 -13.42 12.00
N LYS A 302 25.39 -13.55 10.69
CA LYS A 302 25.80 -14.80 10.03
C LYS A 302 27.32 -14.87 9.76
N GLY A 303 28.11 -13.92 10.28
CA GLY A 303 29.55 -13.85 10.05
C GLY A 303 29.94 -13.50 8.61
N GLN A 304 28.99 -13.09 7.77
CA GLN A 304 29.22 -12.74 6.37
C GLN A 304 29.50 -11.24 6.24
N LYS A 305 30.76 -10.86 5.98
CA LYS A 305 31.17 -9.45 5.79
C LYS A 305 30.81 -8.85 4.43
N ARG A 306 30.05 -9.57 3.59
CA ARG A 306 29.67 -9.09 2.24
C ARG A 306 28.29 -8.47 2.27
N ILE A 307 28.23 -7.17 2.51
CA ILE A 307 27.10 -6.37 1.99
C ILE A 307 27.18 -6.51 0.46
N SER A 308 26.09 -6.92 -0.19
CA SER A 308 26.07 -6.97 -1.65
C SER A 308 26.18 -5.53 -2.18
N ALA A 309 27.42 -5.13 -2.50
CA ALA A 309 27.79 -3.87 -3.15
C ALA A 309 26.75 -3.30 -4.14
N PRO A 310 26.06 -4.09 -5.00
CA PRO A 310 25.00 -3.57 -5.86
C PRO A 310 23.80 -2.93 -5.15
N LEU A 311 23.35 -3.44 -3.99
CA LEU A 311 22.25 -2.83 -3.23
C LEU A 311 22.68 -1.47 -2.65
N LEU A 312 23.92 -1.40 -2.15
CA LEU A 312 24.49 -0.16 -1.64
C LEU A 312 24.68 0.86 -2.79
N LEU A 313 25.12 0.42 -3.97
CA LEU A 313 25.32 1.27 -5.15
C LEU A 313 24.00 1.75 -5.77
N ILE A 314 22.92 0.95 -5.71
CA ILE A 314 21.58 1.38 -6.15
C ILE A 314 21.01 2.39 -5.15
N VAL A 315 21.15 2.16 -3.84
CA VAL A 315 20.74 3.12 -2.81
C VAL A 315 21.53 4.42 -2.94
N ILE A 316 22.85 4.35 -3.06
CA ILE A 316 23.72 5.51 -3.28
C ILE A 316 23.38 6.19 -4.62
N GLY A 317 23.12 5.44 -5.69
CA GLY A 317 22.71 5.99 -6.98
C GLY A 317 21.38 6.75 -6.91
N CYS A 318 20.37 6.19 -6.24
CA CYS A 318 19.08 6.84 -6.04
C CYS A 318 19.18 8.07 -5.12
N ILE A 319 19.98 8.00 -4.05
CA ILE A 319 20.28 9.15 -3.17
C ILE A 319 21.01 10.23 -3.96
N SER A 320 22.07 9.86 -4.69
CA SER A 320 22.84 10.79 -5.51
C SER A 320 21.98 11.44 -6.58
N ILE A 321 21.08 10.71 -7.26
CA ILE A 321 20.19 11.30 -8.27
C ILE A 321 19.13 12.22 -7.63
N GLY A 322 18.57 11.87 -6.47
CA GLY A 322 17.63 12.73 -5.74
C GLY A 322 18.29 14.00 -5.18
N VAL A 323 19.50 13.86 -4.63
CA VAL A 323 20.34 14.98 -4.15
C VAL A 323 20.81 15.84 -5.32
N LEU A 324 21.24 15.23 -6.43
CA LEU A 324 21.63 15.95 -7.65
C LEU A 324 20.44 16.61 -8.32
N TRP A 325 19.23 16.07 -8.26
CA TRP A 325 18.02 16.73 -8.77
C TRP A 325 17.61 17.92 -7.89
N GLY A 326 17.65 17.75 -6.57
CA GLY A 326 17.48 18.85 -5.60
C GLY A 326 18.55 19.94 -5.75
N ALA A 327 19.79 19.55 -6.06
CA ALA A 327 20.90 20.48 -6.32
C ALA A 327 20.86 21.12 -7.72
N TRP A 328 20.39 20.42 -8.76
CA TRP A 328 20.27 20.92 -10.14
C TRP A 328 19.22 22.04 -10.22
N LYS A 329 18.17 21.99 -9.40
CA LYS A 329 17.21 23.10 -9.28
C LYS A 329 17.77 24.34 -8.55
N GLY A 330 19.00 24.29 -8.04
CA GLY A 330 19.82 25.44 -7.64
C GLY A 330 19.35 26.15 -6.37
N LEU A 331 20.27 26.41 -5.44
CA LEU A 331 19.99 27.18 -4.23
C LEU A 331 19.70 28.68 -4.48
N ASP A 332 19.83 29.18 -5.72
CA ASP A 332 19.70 30.62 -6.04
C ASP A 332 18.40 31.03 -6.79
N PRO A 333 17.81 30.25 -7.72
CA PRO A 333 16.50 30.57 -8.33
C PRO A 333 15.30 30.11 -7.48
N VAL A 334 15.59 29.41 -6.39
CA VAL A 334 14.64 28.80 -5.47
C VAL A 334 13.87 29.88 -4.68
N ILE A 335 14.41 31.07 -4.43
CA ILE A 335 13.65 32.10 -3.69
C ILE A 335 12.68 32.89 -4.59
N GLU A 336 12.97 33.07 -5.88
CA GLU A 336 12.17 33.93 -6.78
C GLU A 336 11.24 33.19 -7.74
N ARG A 337 11.43 31.87 -7.93
CA ARG A 337 10.65 31.05 -8.88
C ARG A 337 10.12 29.76 -8.28
N TRP A 338 9.91 29.74 -6.95
CA TRP A 338 8.95 28.83 -6.37
C TRP A 338 7.58 29.19 -6.92
N GLY A 339 7.04 28.35 -7.80
CA GLY A 339 5.68 28.51 -8.28
C GLY A 339 4.76 28.66 -7.06
N THR A 340 4.06 29.78 -6.99
CA THR A 340 3.21 30.19 -5.87
C THR A 340 2.27 29.08 -5.37
N ALA A 341 1.92 28.13 -6.22
CA ALA A 341 1.10 26.96 -5.90
C ALA A 341 1.74 25.95 -4.93
N ASP A 342 3.01 25.53 -5.10
CA ASP A 342 3.59 24.45 -4.29
C ASP A 342 3.90 24.90 -2.85
N GLN A 343 4.32 26.16 -2.68
CA GLN A 343 4.47 26.74 -1.34
C GLN A 343 3.11 26.94 -0.67
N ALA A 344 2.11 27.41 -1.41
CA ALA A 344 0.74 27.53 -0.90
C ALA A 344 0.17 26.17 -0.48
N ILE A 345 0.45 25.09 -1.22
CA ILE A 345 0.04 23.72 -0.86
C ILE A 345 0.76 23.21 0.40
N MET A 346 2.05 23.49 0.56
CA MET A 346 2.78 23.05 1.76
C MET A 346 2.37 23.86 2.99
N GLN A 347 2.20 25.17 2.85
CA GLN A 347 1.67 26.04 3.90
C GLN A 347 0.23 25.64 4.26
N SER A 348 -0.61 25.30 3.28
CA SER A 348 -1.98 24.83 3.55
C SER A 348 -2.01 23.50 4.28
N ARG A 349 -1.08 22.57 4.00
CA ARG A 349 -0.94 21.30 4.76
C ARG A 349 -0.51 21.51 6.20
N GLY A 350 0.42 22.43 6.46
CA GLY A 350 0.84 22.78 7.82
C GLY A 350 -0.33 23.32 8.65
N ILE A 351 -1.06 24.29 8.09
CA ILE A 351 -2.27 24.85 8.71
C ILE A 351 -3.32 23.76 8.92
N LEU A 352 -3.61 22.94 7.90
CA LEU A 352 -4.53 21.82 7.96
C LEU A 352 -4.21 20.87 9.12
N TRP A 353 -2.93 20.50 9.31
CA TRP A 353 -2.54 19.61 10.40
C TRP A 353 -2.69 20.26 11.77
N GLU A 354 -2.40 21.56 11.89
CA GLU A 354 -2.59 22.31 13.12
C GLU A 354 -4.07 22.41 13.50
N THR A 355 -4.95 22.66 12.53
CA THR A 355 -6.40 22.80 12.74
C THR A 355 -7.13 21.47 12.82
N THR A 356 -6.52 20.36 12.40
CA THR A 356 -7.01 19.00 12.68
C THR A 356 -6.78 18.57 14.14
N ARG A 357 -5.80 19.15 14.85
CA ARG A 357 -5.56 18.80 16.26
C ARG A 357 -6.75 19.12 17.18
N PRO A 358 -7.39 20.31 17.10
CA PRO A 358 -8.65 20.56 17.81
C PRO A 358 -9.73 19.52 17.54
N LEU A 359 -9.91 19.10 16.27
CA LEU A 359 -10.86 18.04 15.92
C LEU A 359 -10.53 16.72 16.65
N VAL A 360 -9.26 16.30 16.67
CA VAL A 360 -8.83 15.11 17.42
C VAL A 360 -9.10 15.26 18.92
N ASN A 361 -8.83 16.43 19.49
CA ASN A 361 -9.03 16.70 20.91
C ASN A 361 -10.51 16.70 21.32
N ASP A 362 -11.40 17.07 20.42
CA ASP A 362 -12.85 17.06 20.65
C ASP A 362 -13.44 15.64 20.54
N PHE A 363 -12.82 14.73 19.80
CA PHE A 363 -13.28 13.34 19.63
C PHE A 363 -12.19 12.29 19.95
N PRO A 364 -11.57 12.33 21.15
CA PRO A 364 -10.30 11.66 21.40
C PRO A 364 -10.38 10.14 21.47
N LEU A 365 -11.48 9.58 21.98
CA LEU A 365 -11.60 8.13 22.20
C LEU A 365 -12.05 7.40 20.94
N THR A 366 -13.16 7.85 20.35
CA THR A 366 -13.86 7.14 19.28
C THR A 366 -13.79 7.83 17.93
N GLY A 367 -13.27 9.06 17.86
CA GLY A 367 -13.32 9.88 16.64
C GLY A 367 -14.75 10.19 16.20
N THR A 368 -14.87 10.71 14.97
CA THR A 368 -16.15 11.13 14.37
C THR A 368 -16.82 10.05 13.51
N GLY A 369 -16.18 8.89 13.33
CA GLY A 369 -16.57 7.83 12.39
C GLY A 369 -15.55 7.71 11.26
N LEU A 370 -15.13 6.48 10.93
CA LEU A 370 -14.25 6.23 9.78
C LEU A 370 -14.84 6.87 8.50
N GLY A 371 -14.01 7.51 7.66
CA GLY A 371 -14.45 8.14 6.43
C GLY A 371 -15.33 9.39 6.60
N THR A 372 -15.34 10.02 7.78
CA THR A 372 -16.12 11.24 8.05
C THR A 372 -15.28 12.51 8.16
N TYR A 373 -13.97 12.43 7.87
CA TYR A 373 -13.06 13.57 8.02
C TYR A 373 -13.57 14.84 7.33
N GLU A 374 -13.99 14.76 6.06
CA GLU A 374 -14.52 15.91 5.32
C GLU A 374 -15.67 16.60 6.07
N LEU A 375 -16.63 15.83 6.58
CA LEU A 375 -17.80 16.34 7.27
C LEU A 375 -17.42 16.99 8.61
N ALA A 376 -16.55 16.32 9.36
CA ALA A 376 -16.12 16.77 10.67
C ALA A 376 -15.24 18.03 10.58
N TYR A 377 -14.29 18.04 9.65
CA TYR A 377 -13.28 19.07 9.53
C TYR A 377 -13.82 20.42 9.05
N ARG A 378 -14.97 20.46 8.35
CA ARG A 378 -15.60 21.72 7.90
C ARG A 378 -15.81 22.73 9.02
N SER A 379 -16.12 22.29 10.25
CA SER A 379 -16.29 23.19 11.40
C SER A 379 -14.97 23.68 12.01
N TYR A 380 -13.85 23.10 11.63
CA TYR A 380 -12.50 23.43 12.10
C TYR A 380 -11.65 24.12 11.03
N GLN A 381 -12.14 24.18 9.80
CA GLN A 381 -11.43 24.82 8.69
C GLN A 381 -11.35 26.34 8.93
N PRO A 382 -10.14 26.90 9.06
CA PRO A 382 -9.97 28.33 9.24
C PRO A 382 -10.24 29.08 7.92
N GLU A 383 -10.66 30.34 8.03
CA GLU A 383 -10.88 31.22 6.87
C GLU A 383 -9.62 31.37 5.99
N SER A 384 -8.43 31.22 6.57
CA SER A 384 -7.14 31.28 5.85
C SER A 384 -6.96 30.17 4.80
N LEU A 385 -7.70 29.06 4.91
CA LEU A 385 -7.72 28.01 3.89
C LEU A 385 -8.77 28.26 2.79
N GLY A 386 -9.51 29.37 2.88
CA GLY A 386 -10.53 29.77 1.92
C GLY A 386 -11.73 28.83 1.90
N THR A 387 -12.41 28.79 0.75
CA THR A 387 -13.63 28.01 0.52
C THR A 387 -13.37 26.63 -0.09
N ALA A 388 -12.10 26.25 -0.28
CA ALA A 388 -11.73 24.93 -0.78
C ALA A 388 -12.22 23.85 0.18
N VAL A 389 -12.77 22.75 -0.35
CA VAL A 389 -13.18 21.61 0.46
C VAL A 389 -11.98 20.69 0.66
N TYR A 390 -11.60 20.45 1.91
CA TYR A 390 -10.57 19.48 2.27
C TYR A 390 -11.24 18.16 2.69
N ASP A 391 -11.19 17.18 1.81
CA ASP A 391 -11.77 15.85 2.00
C ASP A 391 -10.88 14.91 2.84
N HIS A 392 -9.58 15.22 2.93
CA HIS A 392 -8.59 14.41 3.65
C HIS A 392 -7.58 15.27 4.43
N ALA A 393 -6.97 14.68 5.46
CA ALA A 393 -5.98 15.36 6.28
C ALA A 393 -4.60 15.52 5.60
N HIS A 394 -4.40 14.89 4.43
CA HIS A 394 -3.09 14.72 3.80
C HIS A 394 -2.03 14.12 4.75
N ASN A 395 -2.49 13.29 5.69
CA ASN A 395 -1.69 12.56 6.66
C ASN A 395 -2.57 11.42 7.16
N ASP A 396 -2.30 10.18 6.75
CA ASP A 396 -3.14 9.03 7.12
C ASP A 396 -3.22 8.85 8.64
N TYR A 397 -2.17 9.19 9.39
CA TYR A 397 -2.16 9.08 10.85
C TYR A 397 -3.13 10.06 11.50
N LEU A 398 -3.09 11.34 11.12
CA LEU A 398 -4.03 12.34 11.61
C LEU A 398 -5.46 12.05 11.17
N GLN A 399 -5.64 11.55 9.94
CA GLN A 399 -6.96 11.20 9.44
C GLN A 399 -7.57 10.04 10.23
N VAL A 400 -6.86 8.92 10.38
CA VAL A 400 -7.34 7.77 11.16
C VAL A 400 -7.57 8.16 12.62
N LEU A 401 -6.70 9.00 13.19
CA LEU A 401 -6.85 9.48 14.57
C LEU A 401 -8.09 10.37 14.73
N ALA A 402 -8.37 11.29 13.80
CA ALA A 402 -9.56 12.13 13.85
C ALA A 402 -10.86 11.32 13.66
N GLU A 403 -10.84 10.35 12.74
CA GLU A 403 -12.03 9.58 12.39
C GLU A 403 -12.33 8.43 13.36
N THR A 404 -11.32 7.87 14.03
CA THR A 404 -11.49 6.68 14.88
C THR A 404 -11.04 6.86 16.32
N GLY A 405 -10.47 8.01 16.67
CA GLY A 405 -9.89 8.29 17.98
C GLY A 405 -8.71 7.38 18.29
N TRP A 406 -8.21 7.47 19.52
CA TRP A 406 -7.08 6.67 19.98
C TRP A 406 -7.36 5.16 19.95
N ILE A 407 -8.62 4.74 20.18
CA ILE A 407 -8.98 3.32 20.16
C ILE A 407 -8.74 2.73 18.77
N GLY A 408 -9.37 3.32 17.74
CA GLY A 408 -9.20 2.84 16.37
C GLY A 408 -7.77 3.04 15.86
N PHE A 409 -7.15 4.18 16.16
CA PHE A 409 -5.78 4.48 15.77
C PHE A 409 -4.77 3.44 16.28
N VAL A 410 -4.84 3.06 17.56
CA VAL A 410 -3.93 2.06 18.14
C VAL A 410 -4.14 0.69 17.50
N LEU A 411 -5.39 0.26 17.28
CA LEU A 411 -5.69 -1.01 16.62
C LEU A 411 -5.18 -1.04 15.17
N TRP A 412 -5.40 0.05 14.45
CA TRP A 412 -4.95 0.25 13.08
C TRP A 412 -3.41 0.23 12.98
N LEU A 413 -2.72 0.96 13.85
CA LEU A 413 -1.26 1.00 13.88
C LEU A 413 -0.67 -0.34 14.33
N ALA A 414 -1.30 -1.01 15.31
CA ALA A 414 -0.88 -2.31 15.80
C ALA A 414 -0.86 -3.37 14.69
N PHE A 415 -1.79 -3.33 13.73
CA PHE A 415 -1.77 -4.21 12.56
C PHE A 415 -0.45 -4.10 11.79
N PHE A 416 -0.05 -2.89 11.40
CA PHE A 416 1.18 -2.68 10.62
C PHE A 416 2.44 -3.01 11.42
N VAL A 417 2.50 -2.63 12.69
CA VAL A 417 3.64 -2.89 13.58
C VAL A 417 3.82 -4.38 13.82
N ILE A 418 2.74 -5.11 14.16
CA ILE A 418 2.80 -6.56 14.40
C ILE A 418 3.13 -7.29 13.10
N PHE A 419 2.56 -6.88 11.96
CA PHE A 419 2.91 -7.43 10.66
C PHE A 419 4.41 -7.31 10.38
N LEU A 420 4.96 -6.09 10.43
CA LEU A 420 6.38 -5.82 10.15
C LEU A 420 7.29 -6.59 11.11
N ALA A 421 7.02 -6.56 12.42
CA ALA A 421 7.81 -7.27 13.41
C ALA A 421 7.87 -8.77 13.11
N ARG A 422 6.72 -9.39 12.79
CA ARG A 422 6.64 -10.83 12.52
C ARG A 422 7.32 -11.20 11.21
N VAL A 423 7.13 -10.41 10.16
CA VAL A 423 7.77 -10.63 8.86
C VAL A 423 9.28 -10.46 8.95
N ILE A 424 9.77 -9.42 9.62
CA ILE A 424 11.21 -9.19 9.82
C ILE A 424 11.85 -10.36 10.58
N VAL A 425 11.23 -10.82 11.68
CA VAL A 425 11.73 -11.97 12.44
C VAL A 425 11.83 -13.23 11.58
N ARG A 426 10.81 -13.52 10.77
CA ARG A 426 10.82 -14.68 9.86
C ARG A 426 11.88 -14.52 8.76
N TRP A 427 11.94 -13.34 8.16
CA TRP A 427 12.87 -12.98 7.08
C TRP A 427 14.35 -13.09 7.50
N VAL A 428 14.70 -12.62 8.70
CA VAL A 428 16.08 -12.73 9.23
C VAL A 428 16.52 -14.19 9.34
N ARG A 429 15.60 -15.07 9.76
CA ARG A 429 15.85 -16.50 9.96
C ARG A 429 15.84 -17.30 8.64
N ASN A 430 15.18 -16.80 7.61
CA ASN A 430 15.05 -17.49 6.34
C ASN A 430 16.41 -17.55 5.59
N GLN A 431 16.68 -18.69 4.94
CA GLN A 431 17.89 -18.97 4.17
C GLN A 431 17.62 -19.09 2.67
N ASP A 432 16.36 -19.23 2.26
CA ASP A 432 16.00 -19.32 0.85
C ASP A 432 16.25 -17.97 0.15
N PRO A 433 17.10 -17.93 -0.89
CA PRO A 433 17.49 -16.66 -1.51
C PRO A 433 16.33 -15.90 -2.15
N TYR A 434 15.31 -16.60 -2.65
CA TYR A 434 14.12 -15.97 -3.22
C TYR A 434 13.27 -15.34 -2.13
N ALA A 435 12.98 -16.08 -1.06
CA ALA A 435 12.25 -15.59 0.11
C ALA A 435 12.92 -14.37 0.74
N VAL A 436 14.25 -14.39 0.83
CA VAL A 436 15.03 -13.25 1.35
C VAL A 436 14.92 -12.04 0.43
N ALA A 437 14.97 -12.21 -0.89
CA ALA A 437 14.82 -11.10 -1.81
C ALA A 437 13.40 -10.52 -1.76
N ILE A 438 12.37 -11.33 -2.00
CA ILE A 438 10.97 -10.88 -1.98
C ILE A 438 10.59 -10.30 -0.62
N GLY A 439 11.05 -10.92 0.47
CA GLY A 439 10.86 -10.41 1.82
C GLY A 439 11.45 -9.01 2.01
N ALA A 440 12.66 -8.75 1.52
CA ALA A 440 13.29 -7.43 1.60
C ALA A 440 12.52 -6.38 0.79
N GLY A 441 12.12 -6.70 -0.44
CA GLY A 441 11.33 -5.80 -1.29
C GLY A 441 9.98 -5.46 -0.67
N GLY A 442 9.30 -6.45 -0.08
CA GLY A 442 8.02 -6.27 0.59
C GLY A 442 8.09 -5.49 1.91
N ILE A 443 9.13 -5.71 2.72
CA ILE A 443 9.42 -4.90 3.92
C ILE A 443 9.67 -3.45 3.51
N ALA A 444 10.51 -3.21 2.50
CA ALA A 444 10.79 -1.87 1.99
C ALA A 444 9.52 -1.18 1.45
N ALA A 445 8.70 -1.87 0.65
CA ALA A 445 7.44 -1.33 0.13
C ALA A 445 6.49 -0.90 1.27
N THR A 446 6.36 -1.75 2.30
CA THR A 446 5.50 -1.47 3.46
C THR A 446 6.03 -0.28 4.26
N MET A 447 7.34 -0.25 4.54
CA MET A 447 7.99 0.88 5.22
C MET A 447 7.84 2.18 4.42
N ALA A 448 7.96 2.13 3.09
CA ALA A 448 7.85 3.30 2.23
C ALA A 448 6.46 3.92 2.31
N ILE A 449 5.38 3.12 2.29
CA ILE A 449 4.03 3.66 2.46
C ILE A 449 3.82 4.24 3.85
N LEU A 450 4.23 3.55 4.91
CA LEU A 450 4.09 4.07 6.28
C LEU A 450 4.83 5.41 6.47
N VAL A 451 6.03 5.55 5.89
CA VAL A 451 6.74 6.84 5.93
C VAL A 451 6.00 7.87 5.06
N HIS A 452 5.54 7.52 3.86
CA HIS A 452 4.82 8.45 2.98
C HIS A 452 3.50 8.94 3.63
N SER A 453 2.84 8.11 4.43
CA SER A 453 1.60 8.42 5.16
C SER A 453 1.69 9.58 6.16
N PHE A 454 2.89 10.06 6.52
CA PHE A 454 3.05 11.29 7.31
C PHE A 454 2.73 12.57 6.53
N GLY A 455 2.88 12.53 5.19
CA GLY A 455 2.70 13.69 4.34
C GLY A 455 1.66 13.50 3.25
N GLU A 456 1.01 12.33 3.19
CA GLU A 456 0.02 12.01 2.17
C GLU A 456 -0.98 10.97 2.71
N PHE A 457 -2.09 10.81 1.99
CA PHE A 457 -3.23 9.94 2.36
C PHE A 457 -3.33 8.71 1.43
N ASN A 458 -2.19 8.05 1.19
CA ASN A 458 -2.11 6.94 0.23
C ASN A 458 -3.00 5.74 0.60
N LEU A 459 -3.25 5.53 1.90
CA LEU A 459 -4.11 4.44 2.37
C LEU A 459 -5.61 4.76 2.22
N GLN A 460 -5.95 6.00 1.87
CA GLN A 460 -7.30 6.35 1.46
C GLN A 460 -7.57 6.04 -0.01
N ILE A 461 -6.52 5.97 -0.83
CA ILE A 461 -6.63 5.66 -2.26
C ILE A 461 -6.78 4.14 -2.45
N PRO A 462 -7.95 3.65 -2.91
CA PRO A 462 -8.25 2.22 -2.90
C PRO A 462 -7.21 1.38 -3.66
N ALA A 463 -6.75 1.82 -4.84
CA ALA A 463 -5.74 1.06 -5.59
C ALA A 463 -4.43 0.89 -4.80
N ASN A 464 -3.99 1.94 -4.10
CA ASN A 464 -2.76 1.89 -3.32
C ASN A 464 -2.92 1.02 -2.06
N ALA A 465 -4.04 1.15 -1.35
CA ALA A 465 -4.34 0.33 -0.19
C ALA A 465 -4.43 -1.17 -0.55
N LEU A 466 -5.17 -1.51 -1.61
CA LEU A 466 -5.30 -2.89 -2.09
C LEU A 466 -3.96 -3.48 -2.50
N LEU A 467 -3.15 -2.73 -3.28
CA LEU A 467 -1.84 -3.19 -3.71
C LEU A 467 -0.89 -3.42 -2.53
N LEU A 468 -0.89 -2.53 -1.54
CA LEU A 468 -0.10 -2.71 -0.33
C LEU A 468 -0.46 -4.01 0.38
N PHE A 469 -1.75 -4.30 0.56
CA PHE A 469 -2.19 -5.52 1.24
C PHE A 469 -1.85 -6.79 0.46
N ILE A 470 -1.85 -6.76 -0.88
CA ILE A 470 -1.33 -7.84 -1.71
C ILE A 470 0.17 -8.03 -1.46
N ILE A 471 0.96 -6.95 -1.49
CA ILE A 471 2.40 -7.02 -1.26
C ILE A 471 2.70 -7.54 0.14
N MET A 472 1.98 -7.06 1.17
CA MET A 472 2.10 -7.55 2.53
C MET A 472 1.83 -9.06 2.62
N ALA A 473 0.81 -9.56 1.92
CA ALA A 473 0.50 -10.98 1.90
C ALA A 473 1.52 -11.83 1.11
N ILE A 474 2.00 -11.33 -0.04
CA ILE A 474 3.13 -11.92 -0.79
C ILE A 474 4.35 -12.05 0.14
N THR A 475 4.66 -10.98 0.86
CA THR A 475 5.80 -10.91 1.79
C THR A 475 5.64 -11.93 2.90
N TRP A 476 4.48 -11.94 3.58
CA TRP A 476 4.15 -12.91 4.63
C TRP A 476 4.32 -14.34 4.18
N ARG A 477 3.91 -14.63 2.94
CA ARG A 477 3.91 -15.99 2.42
C ARG A 477 5.26 -16.46 1.90
N SER A 478 6.12 -15.52 1.55
CA SER A 478 7.48 -15.78 1.08
C SER A 478 8.44 -16.10 2.23
N VAL A 479 8.31 -15.43 3.39
CA VAL A 479 9.33 -15.47 4.47
C VAL A 479 9.16 -16.55 5.53
#